data_AF-A0A963X914-F1
#
_entry.id   AF-A0A963X914-F1
#
_cell.length_a   1.000
_cell.length_b   1.000
_cell.length_c   1.000
_cell.angle_alpha   90.00
_cell.angle_beta   90.00
_cell.angle_gamma   90.00
#
_symmetry.space_group_name_H-M   'P 1'
#
loop_
_entity.id
_entity.type
_entity.pdbx_description
1 polymer ?
#
loop_
_entity_poly.entity_id
_entity_poly.type
_entity_poly.pdbx_seq_one_letter_code
_entity_poly.pdbx_strand_id
1 'polypeptide(L)'
;MLASSGGRSAGSGVWSLAALLIAGLVLLPILSVVAIAFRPSENIWPHLISTTLPRYLGNTAILTLGTGMLAAAVGTGAAWLVTMYRFPMSRLLEWLLLLPLAIPAYVGAYALVDFLEYSGPVQTALREAMGWASARDYWFPAIRSRSMAVVVLSAALYPYVYMMA
;
A
#
# COMPACT_ATOMS: atom_id res chain seq x y z
N MET A 1 -17.28 -30.20 38.67
CA MET A 1 -15.81 -30.41 38.69
C MET A 1 -15.51 -31.70 37.92
N LEU A 2 -15.42 -31.62 36.59
CA LEU A 2 -14.82 -32.65 35.74
C LEU A 2 -14.23 -31.90 34.54
N ALA A 3 -12.92 -31.65 34.61
CA ALA A 3 -12.16 -31.13 33.50
C ALA A 3 -11.96 -32.26 32.49
N SER A 4 -12.57 -32.16 31.30
CA SER A 4 -12.17 -32.98 30.16
C SER A 4 -10.88 -32.39 29.60
N SER A 5 -9.76 -33.01 29.97
CA SER A 5 -8.46 -32.83 29.33
C SER A 5 -8.56 -33.33 27.88
N GLY A 6 -8.92 -32.44 26.97
CA GLY A 6 -8.81 -32.67 25.54
C GLY A 6 -7.35 -32.90 25.16
N GLY A 7 -7.01 -34.17 24.91
CA GLY A 7 -5.69 -34.58 24.46
C GLY A 7 -5.27 -33.79 23.22
N ARG A 8 -4.15 -33.06 23.35
CA ARG A 8 -3.45 -32.47 22.21
C ARG A 8 -3.01 -33.62 21.31
N SER A 9 -3.71 -33.79 20.19
CA SER A 9 -3.49 -34.89 19.26
C SER A 9 -2.06 -34.84 18.70
N ALA A 10 -1.43 -36.01 18.62
CA ALA A 10 -0.11 -36.23 18.05
C ALA A 10 0.00 -35.85 16.55
N GLY A 11 -1.10 -35.45 15.90
CA GLY A 11 -1.11 -34.84 14.57
C GLY A 11 -0.53 -33.43 14.51
N SER A 12 -0.42 -32.73 15.66
CA SER A 12 0.15 -31.38 15.74
C SER A 12 1.66 -31.31 15.48
N GLY A 13 2.41 -32.39 15.74
CA GLY A 13 3.86 -32.40 15.62
C GLY A 13 4.36 -32.31 14.17
N VAL A 14 3.74 -33.05 13.25
CA VAL A 14 4.13 -33.08 11.83
C VAL A 14 3.81 -31.75 11.15
N TRP A 15 2.62 -31.19 11.40
CA TRP A 15 2.24 -29.87 10.86
C TRP A 15 3.08 -28.74 11.45
N SER A 16 3.38 -28.79 12.76
CA SER A 16 4.29 -27.83 13.40
C SER A 16 5.70 -27.93 12.82
N LEU A 17 6.22 -29.15 12.61
CA LEU A 17 7.54 -29.35 12.02
C LEU A 17 7.58 -28.87 10.57
N ALA A 18 6.55 -29.17 9.77
CA ALA A 18 6.43 -28.67 8.40
C ALA A 18 6.37 -27.14 8.36
N ALA A 19 5.60 -26.51 9.25
CA ALA A 19 5.54 -25.06 9.38
C ALA A 19 6.91 -24.46 9.78
N LEU A 20 7.64 -25.09 10.70
CA LEU A 20 8.98 -24.67 11.09
C LEU A 20 9.99 -24.80 9.95
N LEU A 21 9.92 -25.87 9.15
CA LEU A 21 10.78 -26.05 7.97
C LEU A 21 10.50 -24.98 6.91
N ILE A 22 9.22 -24.70 6.64
CA ILE A 22 8.82 -23.64 5.70
C ILE A 22 9.28 -22.28 6.22
N ALA A 23 9.03 -21.98 7.49
CA ALA A 23 9.49 -20.73 8.13
C ALA A 23 11.01 -20.59 8.05
N GLY A 24 11.75 -21.67 8.33
CA GLY A 24 13.20 -21.73 8.18
C GLY A 24 13.63 -21.42 6.75
N LEU A 25 13.04 -22.09 5.76
CA LEU A 25 13.33 -21.87 4.33
C LEU A 25 13.06 -20.41 3.90
N VAL A 26 11.97 -19.81 4.36
CA VAL A 26 11.61 -18.41 4.08
C VAL A 26 12.58 -17.43 4.77
N LEU A 27 13.08 -17.76 5.96
CA LEU A 27 14.02 -16.94 6.70
C LEU A 27 15.46 -17.01 6.14
N LEU A 28 15.84 -18.12 5.49
CA LEU A 28 17.20 -18.29 4.94
C LEU A 28 17.70 -17.10 4.10
N PRO A 29 16.97 -16.57 3.10
CA PRO A 29 17.45 -15.41 2.33
C PRO A 29 17.60 -14.15 3.18
N ILE A 30 16.72 -13.93 4.16
CA ILE A 30 16.78 -12.77 5.06
C ILE A 30 18.03 -12.87 5.94
N LEU A 31 18.26 -14.03 6.56
CA LEU A 31 19.45 -14.29 7.36
C LEU A 31 20.74 -14.19 6.54
N SER A 32 20.70 -14.64 5.29
CA SER A 32 21.84 -14.52 4.36
C SER A 32 22.18 -13.06 4.09
N VAL A 33 21.19 -12.20 3.83
CA VAL A 33 21.40 -10.75 3.65
C VAL A 33 21.98 -10.11 4.90
N VAL A 34 21.46 -10.45 6.08
CA VAL A 34 22.00 -9.95 7.36
C VAL A 34 23.46 -10.37 7.56
N ALA A 35 23.78 -11.65 7.30
CA ALA A 35 25.15 -12.16 7.42
C ALA A 35 26.12 -11.46 6.46
N ILE A 36 25.71 -11.21 5.22
CA ILE A 36 26.50 -10.48 4.21
C ILE A 36 26.71 -9.01 4.61
N ALA A 37 25.69 -8.37 5.17
CA ALA A 37 25.75 -6.96 5.58
C ALA A 37 26.85 -6.71 6.65
N PHE A 38 27.14 -7.70 7.50
CA PHE A 38 28.21 -7.63 8.51
C PHE A 38 29.58 -8.10 8.01
N ARG A 39 29.68 -8.65 6.79
CA ARG A 39 30.95 -9.07 6.18
C ARG A 39 31.14 -8.42 4.80
N PRO A 40 31.18 -7.07 4.73
CA PRO A 40 31.36 -6.39 3.46
C PRO A 40 32.75 -6.66 2.88
N SER A 41 32.84 -6.96 1.59
CA SER A 41 34.11 -7.09 0.86
C SER A 41 34.85 -5.74 0.74
N GLU A 42 34.09 -4.66 0.59
CA GLU A 42 34.55 -3.26 0.63
C GLU A 42 33.64 -2.47 1.58
N ASN A 43 34.18 -1.56 2.40
CA ASN A 43 33.37 -0.84 3.39
C ASN A 43 32.46 0.24 2.74
N ILE A 44 31.27 -0.17 2.32
CA ILE A 44 30.26 0.69 1.66
C ILE A 44 29.40 1.52 2.63
N TRP A 45 29.44 1.23 3.93
CA TRP A 45 28.55 1.85 4.93
C TRP A 45 28.61 3.37 4.96
N PRO A 46 29.80 4.02 4.96
CA PRO A 46 29.87 5.49 4.95
C PRO A 46 29.20 6.10 3.72
N HIS A 47 29.33 5.46 2.56
CA HIS A 47 28.69 5.91 1.33
C HIS A 47 27.15 5.78 1.42
N LEU A 48 26.64 4.63 1.88
CA LEU A 48 25.20 4.42 2.03
C LEU A 48 24.55 5.37 3.03
N ILE A 49 25.21 5.62 4.16
CA ILE A 49 24.71 6.52 5.22
C ILE A 49 24.69 7.97 4.74
N SER A 50 25.69 8.41 3.96
CA SER A 50 25.77 9.79 3.47
C SER A 50 24.89 10.08 2.25
N THR A 51 24.39 9.07 1.55
CA THR A 51 23.68 9.26 0.27
C THR A 51 22.26 8.67 0.30
N THR A 52 22.16 7.35 0.32
CA THR A 52 20.96 6.61 -0.06
C THR A 52 20.04 6.31 1.12
N LEU A 53 20.61 5.88 2.25
CA LEU A 53 19.84 5.48 3.43
C LEU A 53 18.93 6.59 3.97
N PRO A 54 19.41 7.84 4.18
CA PRO A 54 18.53 8.91 4.68
C PRO A 54 17.38 9.20 3.73
N ARG A 55 17.64 9.15 2.41
CA ARG A 55 16.63 9.38 1.38
C ARG A 55 15.56 8.28 1.39
N TYR A 56 15.96 7.02 1.47
CA TYR A 56 15.02 5.90 1.51
C TYR A 56 14.23 5.87 2.81
N LEU A 57 14.89 6.04 3.96
CA LEU A 57 14.19 6.10 5.25
C LEU A 57 13.19 7.26 5.29
N GLY A 58 13.57 8.44 4.81
CA GLY A 58 12.67 9.58 4.74
C GLY A 58 11.49 9.33 3.80
N ASN A 59 11.72 8.77 2.61
CA ASN A 59 10.64 8.43 1.69
C ASN A 59 9.71 7.37 2.25
N THR A 60 10.24 6.29 2.84
CA THR A 60 9.45 5.25 3.49
C THR A 60 8.63 5.81 4.64
N ALA A 61 9.21 6.66 5.50
CA ALA A 61 8.48 7.29 6.60
C ALA A 61 7.31 8.14 6.08
N ILE A 62 7.54 8.98 5.07
CA ILE A 62 6.49 9.80 4.44
C ILE A 62 5.40 8.92 3.83
N LEU A 63 5.79 7.89 3.08
CA LEU A 63 4.83 6.99 2.43
C LEU A 63 4.02 6.21 3.46
N THR A 64 4.66 5.59 4.46
CA THR A 64 3.96 4.81 5.48
C THR A 64 3.01 5.66 6.31
N LEU A 65 3.47 6.82 6.81
CA LEU A 65 2.63 7.70 7.62
C LEU A 65 1.52 8.33 6.79
N GLY A 66 1.85 8.91 5.64
CA GLY A 66 0.88 9.56 4.76
C GLY A 66 -0.18 8.57 4.28
N THR A 67 0.25 7.38 3.83
CA THR A 67 -0.65 6.33 3.36
C THR A 67 -1.54 5.82 4.47
N GLY A 68 -0.95 5.53 5.65
CA GLY A 68 -1.69 5.02 6.80
C GLY A 68 -2.73 6.02 7.31
N MET A 69 -2.35 7.30 7.44
CA MET A 69 -3.28 8.35 7.88
C MET A 69 -4.43 8.56 6.88
N LEU A 70 -4.12 8.66 5.58
CA LEU A 70 -5.14 8.87 4.56
C LEU A 70 -6.05 7.64 4.40
N ALA A 71 -5.49 6.43 4.43
CA ALA A 71 -6.27 5.19 4.39
C ALA A 71 -7.17 5.05 5.63
N ALA A 72 -6.68 5.43 6.82
CA ALA A 72 -7.48 5.42 8.04
C ALA A 72 -8.62 6.45 7.99
N ALA A 73 -8.32 7.68 7.59
CA ALA A 73 -9.32 8.73 7.46
C ALA A 73 -10.44 8.34 6.46
N VAL A 74 -10.06 7.86 5.28
CA VAL A 74 -11.02 7.46 4.24
C VAL A 74 -11.77 6.18 4.63
N GLY A 75 -11.06 5.15 5.10
CA GLY A 75 -11.65 3.85 5.45
C GLY A 75 -12.62 3.96 6.63
N THR A 76 -12.18 4.56 7.75
CA THR A 76 -13.04 4.77 8.92
C THR A 76 -14.18 5.74 8.60
N GLY A 77 -13.92 6.82 7.85
CA GLY A 77 -14.96 7.76 7.44
C GLY A 77 -16.04 7.10 6.57
N ALA A 78 -15.65 6.27 5.61
CA ALA A 78 -16.59 5.52 4.78
C ALA A 78 -17.39 4.49 5.58
N ALA A 79 -16.74 3.75 6.49
CA ALA A 79 -17.40 2.79 7.37
C ALA A 79 -18.44 3.47 8.27
N TRP A 80 -18.06 4.60 8.88
CA TRP A 80 -18.97 5.38 9.71
C TRP A 80 -20.17 5.92 8.92
N LEU A 81 -19.96 6.42 7.70
CA LEU A 81 -21.05 6.95 6.87
C LEU A 81 -22.08 5.88 6.49
N VAL A 82 -21.63 4.72 6.02
CA VAL A 82 -22.53 3.65 5.54
C VAL A 82 -23.24 2.94 6.70
N THR A 83 -22.63 2.89 7.89
CA THR A 83 -23.22 2.27 9.08
C THR A 83 -24.19 3.21 9.81
N MET A 84 -23.83 4.50 9.95
CA MET A 84 -24.58 5.45 10.77
C MET A 84 -25.73 6.13 10.03
N TYR A 85 -25.61 6.30 8.70
CA TYR A 85 -26.63 6.99 7.89
C TYR A 85 -27.34 6.05 6.93
N ARG A 86 -28.64 6.28 6.73
CA ARG A 86 -29.43 5.61 5.70
C ARG A 86 -29.74 6.58 4.57
N PHE A 87 -28.98 6.47 3.48
CA PHE A 87 -29.18 7.21 2.24
C PHE A 87 -29.45 6.24 1.07
N PRO A 88 -30.11 6.69 -0.02
CA PRO A 88 -30.34 5.83 -1.18
C PRO A 88 -29.01 5.29 -1.71
N MET A 89 -28.96 3.99 -2.03
CA MET A 89 -27.76 3.25 -2.48
C MET A 89 -26.71 2.93 -1.42
N SER A 90 -26.97 3.11 -0.12
CA SER A 90 -26.01 2.75 0.94
C SER A 90 -25.54 1.28 0.86
N ARG A 91 -26.46 0.34 0.60
CA ARG A 91 -26.13 -1.08 0.41
C ARG A 91 -25.24 -1.35 -0.80
N LEU A 92 -25.41 -0.60 -1.89
CA LEU A 92 -24.54 -0.74 -3.05
C LEU A 92 -23.15 -0.19 -2.72
N LEU A 93 -23.09 0.97 -2.07
CA LEU A 93 -21.83 1.60 -1.69
C LEU A 93 -21.01 0.71 -0.74
N GLU A 94 -21.67 0.01 0.19
CA GLU A 94 -21.03 -0.96 1.09
C GLU A 94 -20.16 -1.98 0.35
N TRP A 95 -20.62 -2.45 -0.82
CA TRP A 95 -19.88 -3.37 -1.69
C TRP A 95 -18.88 -2.66 -2.59
N LEU A 96 -19.25 -1.51 -3.17
CA LEU A 96 -18.37 -0.78 -4.09
C LEU A 96 -17.10 -0.26 -3.40
N LEU A 97 -17.17 0.05 -2.10
CA LEU A 97 -16.00 0.45 -1.31
C LEU A 97 -14.94 -0.66 -1.18
N LEU A 98 -15.32 -1.92 -1.42
CA LEU A 98 -14.40 -3.05 -1.43
C LEU A 98 -13.76 -3.30 -2.82
N LEU A 99 -14.34 -2.77 -3.91
CA LEU A 99 -13.84 -3.00 -5.27
C LEU A 99 -12.35 -2.70 -5.47
N PRO A 100 -11.75 -1.67 -4.86
CA PRO A 100 -10.33 -1.40 -5.05
C PRO A 100 -9.41 -2.57 -4.65
N LEU A 101 -9.85 -3.49 -3.78
CA LEU A 101 -9.10 -4.71 -3.43
C LEU A 101 -8.87 -5.64 -4.63
N ALA A 102 -9.74 -5.59 -5.64
CA ALA A 102 -9.61 -6.41 -6.84
C ALA A 102 -8.50 -5.91 -7.78
N ILE A 103 -8.07 -4.65 -7.63
CA ILE A 103 -7.10 -4.01 -8.51
C ILE A 103 -5.74 -4.05 -7.82
N PRO A 104 -4.71 -4.69 -8.41
CA PRO A 104 -3.36 -4.61 -7.88
C PRO A 104 -2.89 -3.15 -7.83
N ALA A 105 -2.28 -2.73 -6.72
CA ALA A 105 -1.87 -1.34 -6.51
C ALA A 105 -0.98 -0.79 -7.65
N TYR A 106 -0.11 -1.62 -8.23
CA TYR A 106 0.74 -1.22 -9.35
C TYR A 106 -0.07 -0.92 -10.63
N VAL A 107 -1.14 -1.69 -10.90
CA VAL A 107 -2.02 -1.47 -12.05
C VAL A 107 -2.78 -0.17 -11.85
N GLY A 108 -3.33 0.05 -10.65
CA GLY A 108 -3.99 1.31 -10.29
C GLY A 108 -3.06 2.52 -10.43
N ALA A 109 -1.78 2.37 -10.06
CA ALA A 109 -0.77 3.42 -10.25
C ALA A 109 -0.57 3.78 -11.71
N TYR A 110 -0.36 2.79 -12.59
CA TYR A 110 -0.19 3.04 -14.02
C TYR A 110 -1.45 3.63 -14.65
N ALA A 111 -2.62 3.09 -14.33
CA ALA A 111 -3.89 3.65 -14.82
C ALA A 111 -4.07 5.12 -14.41
N LEU A 112 -3.76 5.48 -13.17
CA LEU A 112 -3.83 6.87 -12.71
C LEU A 112 -2.81 7.76 -13.44
N VAL A 113 -1.58 7.26 -13.62
CA VAL A 113 -0.53 7.98 -14.34
C VAL A 113 -0.95 8.23 -15.78
N ASP A 114 -1.35 7.20 -16.51
CA ASP A 114 -1.74 7.28 -17.92
C ASP A 114 -2.99 8.17 -18.09
N PHE A 115 -3.90 8.16 -17.10
CA PHE A 115 -5.10 8.98 -17.13
C PHE A 115 -4.81 10.48 -16.91
N LEU A 116 -3.89 10.79 -15.99
CA LEU A 116 -3.62 12.16 -15.55
C LEU A 116 -2.33 12.76 -16.11
N GLU A 117 -1.48 12.02 -16.81
CA GLU A 117 -0.27 12.58 -17.40
C GLU A 117 -0.59 13.59 -18.50
N TYR A 118 0.44 14.27 -19.00
CA TYR A 118 0.27 15.36 -19.97
C TYR A 118 -0.41 14.90 -21.27
N SER A 119 -0.03 13.73 -21.78
CA SER A 119 -0.66 13.05 -22.93
C SER A 119 -1.99 12.38 -22.57
N GLY A 120 -2.33 12.30 -21.29
CA GLY A 120 -3.51 11.61 -20.80
C GLY A 120 -4.81 12.30 -21.21
N PRO A 121 -5.94 11.56 -21.16
CA PRO A 121 -7.25 12.06 -21.56
C PRO A 121 -7.69 13.28 -20.74
N VAL A 122 -7.39 13.34 -19.44
CA VAL A 122 -7.81 14.46 -18.59
C VAL A 122 -7.13 15.75 -19.00
N GLN A 123 -5.80 15.74 -19.11
CA GLN A 123 -5.07 16.95 -19.46
C GLN A 123 -5.33 17.36 -20.91
N THR A 124 -5.49 16.40 -21.82
CA THR A 124 -5.83 16.69 -23.22
C THR A 124 -7.19 17.35 -23.34
N ALA A 125 -8.22 16.80 -22.69
CA ALA A 125 -9.56 17.40 -22.70
C ALA A 125 -9.58 18.81 -22.08
N LEU A 126 -8.83 19.03 -20.99
CA LEU A 126 -8.70 20.36 -20.38
C LEU A 126 -8.04 21.36 -21.33
N ARG A 127 -6.96 20.95 -22.01
CA ARG A 127 -6.28 21.82 -22.98
C ARG A 127 -7.18 22.19 -24.15
N GLU A 128 -7.90 21.22 -24.71
CA GLU A 128 -8.84 21.45 -25.81
C GLU A 128 -9.98 22.38 -25.39
N ALA A 129 -10.58 22.15 -24.21
CA ALA A 129 -11.68 22.96 -23.72
C ALA A 129 -11.29 24.41 -23.41
N MET A 130 -10.04 24.63 -22.94
CA MET A 130 -9.56 25.95 -22.52
C MET A 130 -8.72 26.66 -23.61
N GLY A 131 -8.44 26.00 -24.73
CA GLY A 131 -7.59 26.53 -25.79
C GLY A 131 -6.11 26.63 -25.42
N TRP A 132 -5.65 25.84 -24.44
CA TRP A 132 -4.24 25.81 -24.03
C TRP A 132 -3.40 25.04 -25.05
N ALA A 133 -2.27 25.62 -25.45
CA ALA A 133 -1.36 25.03 -26.42
C ALA A 133 -0.21 24.26 -25.75
N SER A 134 0.13 24.59 -24.50
CA SER A 134 1.31 24.05 -23.82
C SER A 134 1.08 23.78 -22.33
N ALA A 135 1.95 22.94 -21.75
CA ALA A 135 1.98 22.68 -20.30
C ALA A 135 2.32 23.92 -19.46
N ARG A 136 2.74 25.04 -20.07
CA ARG A 136 3.03 26.30 -19.36
C ARG A 136 1.79 27.16 -19.15
N ASP A 137 0.72 26.85 -19.88
CA ASP A 137 -0.49 27.67 -19.89
C ASP A 137 -1.39 27.37 -18.68
N TYR A 138 -1.11 26.27 -17.97
CA TYR A 138 -1.82 25.84 -16.78
C TYR A 138 -0.89 25.12 -15.81
N TRP A 139 -1.28 25.09 -14.54
CA TRP A 139 -0.59 24.30 -13.53
C TRP A 139 -1.28 22.95 -13.34
N PHE A 140 -0.49 21.89 -13.26
CA PHE A 140 -0.97 20.54 -12.95
C PHE A 140 -0.01 19.84 -11.96
N PRO A 141 -0.52 19.09 -10.97
CA PRO A 141 0.34 18.41 -10.01
C PRO A 141 1.26 17.39 -10.68
N ALA A 142 2.48 17.23 -10.15
CA ALA A 142 3.40 16.22 -10.63
C ALA A 142 2.83 14.81 -10.37
N ILE A 143 2.49 14.10 -11.44
CA ILE A 143 1.80 12.82 -11.32
C ILE A 143 2.73 11.69 -10.84
N ARG A 144 3.97 11.69 -11.31
CA ARG A 144 5.01 10.79 -10.80
C ARG A 144 5.70 11.40 -9.58
N SER A 145 4.97 11.46 -8.46
CA SER A 145 5.44 12.08 -7.22
C SER A 145 5.11 11.24 -5.99
N ARG A 146 5.78 11.56 -4.87
CA ARG A 146 5.56 10.89 -3.58
C ARG A 146 4.15 11.09 -3.03
N SER A 147 3.54 12.26 -3.23
CA SER A 147 2.17 12.53 -2.79
C SER A 147 1.16 11.70 -3.58
N MET A 148 1.36 11.53 -4.89
CA MET A 148 0.51 10.65 -5.70
C MET A 148 0.71 9.18 -5.34
N ALA A 149 1.93 8.76 -4.99
CA ALA A 149 2.16 7.43 -4.44
C ALA A 149 1.37 7.21 -3.13
N VAL A 150 1.32 8.19 -2.23
CA VAL A 150 0.46 8.13 -1.02
C VAL A 150 -1.00 7.92 -1.41
N VAL A 151 -1.54 8.69 -2.36
CA VAL A 151 -2.94 8.57 -2.79
C VAL A 151 -3.24 7.19 -3.37
N VAL A 152 -2.39 6.69 -4.27
CA VAL A 152 -2.59 5.37 -4.90
C VAL A 152 -2.51 4.25 -3.87
N LEU A 153 -1.51 4.29 -2.98
CA LEU A 153 -1.37 3.28 -1.93
C LEU A 153 -2.55 3.34 -0.96
N SER A 154 -3.02 4.54 -0.59
CA SER A 154 -4.21 4.67 0.25
C SER A 154 -5.46 4.17 -0.44
N ALA A 155 -5.64 4.42 -1.74
CA ALA A 155 -6.77 3.90 -2.51
C ALA A 155 -6.78 2.36 -2.53
N ALA A 156 -5.60 1.72 -2.59
CA ALA A 156 -5.49 0.27 -2.54
C ALA A 156 -5.64 -0.31 -1.11
N LEU A 157 -5.30 0.45 -0.08
CA LEU A 157 -5.22 -0.04 1.30
C LEU A 157 -6.40 0.37 2.21
N TYR A 158 -7.12 1.45 1.88
CA TYR A 158 -8.28 1.87 2.70
C TYR A 158 -9.35 0.79 2.86
N PRO A 159 -9.61 -0.14 1.91
CA PRO A 159 -10.63 -1.16 2.11
C PRO A 159 -10.32 -2.09 3.29
N TYR A 160 -9.04 -2.37 3.57
CA TYR A 160 -8.65 -3.14 4.75
C TYR A 160 -9.01 -2.40 6.05
N VAL A 161 -8.85 -1.07 6.08
CA VAL A 161 -9.24 -0.28 7.25
C VAL A 161 -10.76 -0.20 7.38
N TYR A 162 -11.45 0.02 6.25
CA TYR A 162 -12.91 0.02 6.18
C TYR A 162 -13.53 -1.27 6.74
N MET A 163 -12.93 -2.44 6.43
CA MET A 163 -13.42 -3.73 6.93
C MET A 163 -13.20 -3.96 8.43
N MET A 164 -12.23 -3.25 9.05
CA MET A 164 -11.91 -3.40 10.47
C MET A 164 -12.50 -2.33 11.37
N ALA A 165 -13.00 -1.22 10.80
CA ALA A 165 -13.57 -0.09 11.51
C ALA A 165 -15.04 -0.34 11.90
#